data_AF-A0A6B1AMS3-F1
#
_entry.id   AF-A0A6B1AMS3-F1
#
_cell.length_a   1.000
_cell.length_b   1.000
_cell.length_c   1.000
_cell.angle_alpha   90.00
_cell.angle_beta   90.00
_cell.angle_gamma   90.00
#
_symmetry.space_group_name_H-M   'P 1'
#
loop_
_entity.id
_entity.type
_entity.pdbx_description
1 polymer ?
#
loop_
_entity_poly.entity_id
_entity_poly.type
_entity_poly.pdbx_seq_one_letter_code
_entity_poly.pdbx_strand_id
1 'polypeptide(L)'
;MNARCAGPLSICLLAAATACGPDEPEDAEAPSYTQTRPSFTARQGSDGTTSIRFTDVTAAAGIDFVHATGAFGEKWMPETMGSGVVVLDYDGDGWPDLFFVNSTGWEGRAEDRGARSALLRNLGDGTYRDVTREAGLDRPIYGMGGAAADYDADGDTDLYVTAVGDNRMYRNDGGRFTDVTAETGTAGNAPGAADPAWSTASGWFDADGDGWLDLLVCNYVDWTPETDLFFTRDGVNKSYATPEEYNGESCRLLRNDPASAGTGGSSAPGARDRTPARRFRDVTTESGLENPDGKSLGIVIDDFTGDGLPDVAIANDTYQNFLYENLGEGNFTDVALDAGVAFDEFGRA
;
A
#
# COMPACT_ATOMS: atom_id res chain seq x y z
N MET A 1 -13.98 -0.51 95.36
CA MET A 1 -12.65 -0.09 95.84
C MET A 1 -11.61 -0.84 95.02
N ASN A 2 -10.81 -0.07 94.28
CA ASN A 2 -9.39 -0.23 93.89
C ASN A 2 -8.72 -1.61 94.02
N ALA A 3 -7.78 -2.01 93.17
CA ALA A 3 -7.28 -1.52 91.88
C ALA A 3 -6.31 -2.58 91.34
N ARG A 4 -6.11 -2.52 90.01
CA ARG A 4 -5.11 -3.20 89.18
C ARG A 4 -3.65 -2.85 89.56
N CYS A 5 -2.69 -3.68 89.14
CA CYS A 5 -1.61 -3.26 88.23
C CYS A 5 -0.67 -4.41 87.81
N ALA A 6 -0.45 -4.57 86.50
CA ALA A 6 0.73 -5.21 85.91
C ALA A 6 1.08 -4.49 84.58
N GLY A 7 2.28 -3.88 84.56
CA GLY A 7 3.21 -3.58 83.44
C GLY A 7 2.74 -2.90 82.13
N PRO A 8 3.36 -1.78 81.69
CA PRO A 8 3.21 -1.29 80.33
C PRO A 8 4.27 -1.86 79.36
N LEU A 9 3.80 -2.07 78.13
CA LEU A 9 4.54 -2.43 76.91
C LEU A 9 5.29 -1.22 76.32
N SER A 10 6.42 -1.51 75.67
CA SER A 10 7.15 -0.61 74.77
C SER A 10 6.36 -0.29 73.49
N ILE A 11 6.46 0.98 73.06
CA ILE A 11 5.92 1.54 71.83
C ILE A 11 6.95 1.39 70.70
N CYS A 12 6.55 0.80 69.57
CA CYS A 12 7.23 0.97 68.27
C CYS A 12 6.21 1.53 67.28
N LEU A 13 6.48 2.73 66.75
CA LEU A 13 5.76 3.31 65.62
C LEU A 13 6.14 2.56 64.33
N LEU A 14 5.17 2.05 63.58
CA LEU A 14 5.32 1.74 62.15
C LEU A 14 4.76 2.90 61.33
N ALA A 15 5.60 3.50 60.50
CA ALA A 15 5.17 4.40 59.43
C ALA A 15 4.68 3.57 58.25
N ALA A 16 3.45 3.81 57.79
CA ALA A 16 2.92 3.25 56.55
C ALA A 16 3.40 4.12 55.38
N ALA A 17 4.28 3.58 54.54
CA ALA A 17 4.58 4.13 53.24
C ALA A 17 3.58 3.57 52.23
N THR A 18 2.65 4.40 51.76
CA THR A 18 1.87 4.13 50.54
C THR A 18 2.79 4.34 49.34
N ALA A 19 3.27 3.25 48.76
CA ALA A 19 3.95 3.29 47.47
C ALA A 19 2.91 3.52 46.37
N CYS A 20 3.13 4.55 45.54
CA CYS A 20 2.49 4.66 44.24
C CYS A 20 3.16 3.62 43.33
N GLY A 21 2.38 2.70 42.74
CA GLY A 21 2.86 1.90 41.62
C GLY A 21 2.96 2.78 40.37
N PRO A 22 3.89 2.50 39.44
CA PRO A 22 3.84 3.09 38.12
C PRO A 22 2.58 2.59 37.40
N ASP A 23 1.84 3.50 36.76
CA ASP A 23 0.80 3.14 35.81
C ASP A 23 1.44 2.30 34.71
N GLU A 24 1.00 1.05 34.56
CA GLU A 24 1.35 0.24 33.39
C GLU A 24 0.74 0.93 32.17
N PRO A 25 1.48 1.09 31.06
CA PRO A 25 0.88 1.58 29.83
C PRO A 25 -0.22 0.59 29.43
N GLU A 26 -1.44 1.08 29.24
CA GLU A 26 -2.49 0.34 28.53
C GLU A 26 -1.92 0.05 27.13
N ASP A 27 -1.52 -1.21 26.89
CA ASP A 27 -1.23 -1.68 25.54
C ASP A 27 -2.49 -1.43 24.71
N ALA A 28 -2.39 -0.53 23.73
CA ALA A 28 -3.46 -0.30 22.79
C ALA A 28 -3.77 -1.63 22.09
N GLU A 29 -4.97 -2.17 22.34
CA GLU A 29 -5.39 -3.46 21.80
C GLU A 29 -5.31 -3.40 20.27
N ALA A 30 -4.41 -4.20 19.70
CA ALA A 30 -4.17 -4.24 18.27
C ALA A 30 -5.48 -4.55 17.50
N PRO A 31 -5.83 -3.76 16.48
CA PRO A 31 -7.01 -4.02 15.65
C PRO A 31 -6.89 -5.35 14.87
N SER A 32 -8.02 -6.00 14.65
CA SER A 32 -8.08 -7.30 13.96
C SER A 32 -8.36 -7.13 12.47
N TYR A 33 -7.35 -7.31 11.62
CA TYR A 33 -7.47 -7.21 10.15
C TYR A 33 -7.88 -8.51 9.46
N THR A 34 -8.02 -9.61 10.20
CA THR A 34 -8.18 -10.93 9.59
C THR A 34 -9.62 -11.18 9.16
N GLN A 35 -9.91 -11.02 7.87
CA GLN A 35 -10.99 -11.77 7.26
C GLN A 35 -10.57 -13.25 7.16
N THR A 36 -11.39 -14.16 7.68
CA THR A 36 -11.20 -15.61 7.55
C THR A 36 -10.91 -16.02 6.10
N ARG A 37 -9.81 -16.76 5.87
CA ARG A 37 -9.45 -17.39 4.58
C ARG A 37 -10.71 -17.98 3.93
N PRO A 38 -11.13 -17.52 2.73
CA PRO A 38 -12.23 -18.16 2.03
C PRO A 38 -11.88 -19.63 1.79
N SER A 39 -12.72 -20.56 2.23
CA SER A 39 -12.48 -21.98 1.92
C SER A 39 -12.80 -22.21 0.44
N PHE A 40 -11.80 -22.10 -0.43
CA PHE A 40 -11.91 -22.56 -1.81
C PHE A 40 -11.77 -24.09 -1.82
N THR A 41 -12.70 -24.79 -1.18
CA THR A 41 -12.83 -26.23 -1.40
C THR A 41 -13.21 -26.41 -2.85
N ALA A 42 -12.25 -26.81 -3.68
CA ALA A 42 -12.50 -27.22 -5.05
C ALA A 42 -13.57 -28.33 -5.00
N ARG A 43 -14.81 -27.99 -5.36
CA ARG A 43 -15.81 -29.01 -5.63
C ARG A 43 -15.21 -29.93 -6.68
N GLN A 44 -15.12 -31.23 -6.39
CA GLN A 44 -14.83 -32.22 -7.42
C GLN A 44 -15.84 -32.00 -8.56
N GLY A 45 -15.34 -31.52 -9.69
CA GLY A 45 -16.15 -31.20 -10.84
C GLY A 45 -16.90 -32.43 -11.30
N SER A 46 -18.21 -32.32 -11.44
CA SER A 46 -18.98 -33.24 -12.28
C SER A 46 -18.38 -33.26 -13.69
N ASP A 47 -18.29 -34.43 -14.32
CA ASP A 47 -17.82 -34.71 -15.70
C ASP A 47 -18.55 -33.91 -16.84
N GLY A 48 -19.34 -32.89 -16.50
CA GLY A 48 -19.92 -31.95 -17.45
C GLY A 48 -18.94 -30.82 -17.73
N THR A 49 -18.47 -30.73 -18.98
CA THR A 49 -17.79 -29.54 -19.52
C THR A 49 -18.73 -28.34 -19.43
N THR A 50 -18.68 -27.62 -18.30
CA THR A 50 -19.37 -26.35 -18.16
C THR A 50 -18.60 -25.34 -18.98
N SER A 51 -19.10 -24.96 -20.16
CA SER A 51 -18.45 -23.93 -20.96
C SER A 51 -18.64 -22.58 -20.27
N ILE A 52 -17.60 -22.08 -19.62
CA ILE A 52 -17.56 -20.68 -19.16
C ILE A 52 -17.57 -19.79 -20.40
N ARG A 53 -18.48 -18.81 -20.43
CA ARG A 53 -18.54 -17.81 -21.50
C ARG A 53 -18.37 -16.43 -20.89
N PHE A 54 -17.44 -15.66 -21.43
CA PHE A 54 -17.29 -14.25 -21.10
C PHE A 54 -18.17 -13.42 -22.04
N THR A 55 -18.78 -12.37 -21.49
CA THR A 55 -19.56 -11.38 -22.24
C THR A 55 -19.00 -10.01 -21.87
N ASP A 56 -18.69 -9.20 -22.87
CA ASP A 56 -18.33 -7.80 -22.64
C ASP A 56 -19.58 -7.04 -22.17
N VAL A 57 -19.49 -6.49 -20.96
CA VAL A 57 -20.56 -5.69 -20.33
C VAL A 57 -20.14 -4.25 -20.12
N THR A 58 -18.97 -3.82 -20.61
CA THR A 58 -18.36 -2.51 -20.28
C THR A 58 -19.32 -1.34 -20.54
N ALA A 59 -19.88 -1.29 -21.76
CA ALA A 59 -20.85 -0.25 -22.13
C ALA A 59 -22.19 -0.38 -21.38
N ALA A 60 -22.64 -1.62 -21.11
CA ALA A 60 -23.88 -1.86 -20.37
C ALA A 60 -23.76 -1.49 -18.89
N ALA A 61 -22.55 -1.61 -18.33
CA ALA A 61 -22.20 -1.21 -16.97
C ALA A 61 -21.99 0.31 -16.83
N GLY A 62 -22.00 1.07 -17.94
CA GLY A 62 -21.80 2.51 -17.93
C GLY A 62 -20.34 2.94 -17.75
N ILE A 63 -19.37 2.07 -18.05
CA ILE A 63 -17.94 2.37 -17.94
C ILE A 63 -17.43 2.90 -19.28
N ASP A 64 -16.92 4.12 -19.30
CA ASP A 64 -16.35 4.80 -20.47
C ASP A 64 -14.91 5.30 -20.26
N PHE A 65 -14.23 4.79 -19.23
CA PHE A 65 -12.86 5.14 -18.88
C PHE A 65 -11.87 4.89 -20.02
N VAL A 66 -10.95 5.84 -20.23
CA VAL A 66 -9.85 5.73 -21.19
C VAL A 66 -8.55 6.13 -20.49
N HIS A 67 -7.56 5.25 -20.57
CA HIS A 67 -6.21 5.50 -20.07
C HIS A 67 -5.52 6.56 -20.93
N ALA A 68 -4.96 7.57 -20.27
CA ALA A 68 -4.05 8.54 -20.83
C ALA A 68 -2.63 8.03 -20.63
N THR A 69 -1.84 7.95 -21.69
CA THR A 69 -0.44 7.55 -21.59
C THR A 69 0.49 8.73 -21.41
N GLY A 70 -0.01 9.97 -21.50
CA GLY A 70 0.82 11.17 -21.47
C GLY A 70 1.75 11.30 -22.68
N ALA A 71 1.59 10.47 -23.70
CA ALA A 71 2.50 10.42 -24.84
C ALA A 71 2.44 11.70 -25.67
N PHE A 72 3.61 12.29 -25.94
CA PHE A 72 3.72 13.54 -26.71
C PHE A 72 4.79 13.50 -27.81
N GLY A 73 5.29 12.30 -28.13
CA GLY A 73 6.16 12.04 -29.27
C GLY A 73 7.65 11.95 -28.94
N GLU A 74 8.06 12.25 -27.70
CA GLU A 74 9.44 12.09 -27.24
C GLU A 74 9.79 10.65 -26.86
N LYS A 75 8.80 9.74 -26.83
CA LYS A 75 8.99 8.31 -26.59
C LYS A 75 9.70 8.02 -25.26
N TRP A 76 9.20 8.66 -24.21
CA TRP A 76 9.68 8.45 -22.85
C TRP A 76 9.20 7.10 -22.30
N MET A 77 10.02 6.47 -21.47
CA MET A 77 9.74 5.12 -20.96
C MET A 77 8.34 4.99 -20.31
N PRO A 78 7.86 5.93 -19.47
CA PRO A 78 6.54 5.79 -18.86
C PRO A 78 5.35 5.84 -19.82
N GLU A 79 5.54 6.30 -21.06
CA GLU A 79 4.47 6.35 -22.07
C GLU A 79 4.08 4.95 -22.59
N THR A 80 4.93 3.94 -22.34
CA THR A 80 4.65 2.53 -22.73
C THR A 80 3.86 1.76 -21.68
N MET A 81 3.64 2.36 -20.51
CA MET A 81 3.04 1.68 -19.36
C MET A 81 1.54 1.95 -19.27
N GLY A 82 0.79 0.89 -18.97
CA GLY A 82 -0.60 0.97 -18.55
C GLY A 82 -0.70 1.23 -17.05
N SER A 83 -1.89 1.61 -16.61
CA SER A 83 -2.22 1.76 -15.19
C SER A 83 -3.01 0.56 -14.64
N GLY A 84 -3.30 0.59 -13.34
CA GLY A 84 -4.11 -0.41 -12.63
C GLY A 84 -5.54 0.02 -12.30
N VAL A 85 -6.30 -0.92 -11.75
CA VAL A 85 -7.61 -0.69 -11.12
C VAL A 85 -7.56 -1.18 -9.69
N VAL A 86 -8.09 -0.39 -8.75
CA VAL A 86 -8.28 -0.78 -7.36
C VAL A 86 -9.76 -1.08 -7.15
N VAL A 87 -10.06 -2.23 -6.55
CA VAL A 87 -11.42 -2.64 -6.19
C VAL A 87 -11.56 -2.44 -4.69
N LEU A 88 -12.55 -1.65 -4.26
CA LEU A 88 -12.75 -1.24 -2.87
C LEU A 88 -14.23 -0.95 -2.63
N ASP A 89 -14.69 -1.04 -1.38
CA ASP A 89 -16.00 -0.51 -0.97
C ASP A 89 -15.74 0.86 -0.30
N TYR A 90 -15.83 1.94 -1.09
CA TYR A 90 -15.35 3.25 -0.59
C TYR A 90 -16.37 3.93 0.33
N ASP A 91 -17.66 3.56 0.25
CA ASP A 91 -18.74 4.16 1.06
C ASP A 91 -19.43 3.22 2.04
N GLY A 92 -18.92 1.99 2.19
CA GLY A 92 -19.35 1.02 3.19
C GLY A 92 -20.73 0.43 2.92
N ASP A 93 -21.19 0.45 1.66
CA ASP A 93 -22.50 -0.09 1.27
C ASP A 93 -22.49 -1.60 1.00
N GLY A 94 -21.31 -2.23 1.06
CA GLY A 94 -21.08 -3.64 0.85
C GLY A 94 -20.95 -4.04 -0.61
N TRP A 95 -20.94 -3.08 -1.55
CA TRP A 95 -20.72 -3.33 -2.97
C TRP A 95 -19.33 -2.89 -3.41
N PRO A 96 -18.59 -3.72 -4.16
CA PRO A 96 -17.28 -3.32 -4.65
C PRO A 96 -17.40 -2.27 -5.74
N ASP A 97 -16.79 -1.12 -5.48
CA ASP A 97 -16.56 0.00 -6.39
C ASP A 97 -15.23 -0.15 -7.13
N LEU A 98 -15.02 0.69 -8.15
CA LEU A 98 -13.83 0.64 -9.00
C LEU A 98 -13.12 1.98 -9.02
N PHE A 99 -11.86 2.02 -8.60
CA PHE A 99 -10.97 3.15 -8.83
C PHE A 99 -10.00 2.82 -9.97
N PHE A 100 -10.25 3.38 -11.14
CA PHE A 100 -9.32 3.31 -12.26
C PHE A 100 -8.21 4.34 -12.08
N VAL A 101 -6.98 3.88 -11.90
CA VAL A 101 -5.80 4.75 -11.90
C VAL A 101 -5.58 5.24 -13.32
N ASN A 102 -5.22 6.50 -13.49
CA ASN A 102 -4.90 7.06 -14.80
C ASN A 102 -3.59 7.84 -14.72
N SER A 103 -2.96 8.06 -15.88
CA SER A 103 -1.89 9.04 -16.00
C SER A 103 -2.43 10.39 -16.49
N THR A 104 -1.53 11.35 -16.66
CA THR A 104 -1.81 12.70 -17.16
C THR A 104 -0.71 13.13 -18.11
N GLY A 105 -0.98 14.15 -18.91
CA GLY A 105 0.05 14.84 -19.68
C GLY A 105 1.16 15.44 -18.82
N TRP A 106 2.37 15.48 -19.38
CA TRP A 106 3.55 16.10 -18.75
C TRP A 106 3.42 17.62 -18.61
N GLU A 107 4.17 18.20 -17.66
CA GLU A 107 4.16 19.66 -17.46
C GLU A 107 4.58 20.41 -18.74
N GLY A 108 3.84 21.46 -19.07
CA GLY A 108 4.06 22.25 -20.28
C GLY A 108 3.56 21.61 -21.59
N ARG A 109 2.93 20.43 -21.53
CA ARG A 109 2.32 19.73 -22.67
C ARG A 109 0.80 19.84 -22.67
N ALA A 110 0.19 19.69 -23.85
CA ALA A 110 -1.26 19.84 -24.02
C ALA A 110 -1.96 18.47 -24.10
N GLU A 111 -1.25 17.48 -24.61
CA GLU A 111 -1.63 16.07 -24.70
C GLU A 111 -2.00 15.55 -23.32
N ASP A 112 -3.17 14.91 -23.20
CA ASP A 112 -3.71 14.33 -21.96
C ASP A 112 -3.71 15.25 -20.73
N ARG A 113 -3.63 16.57 -20.94
CA ARG A 113 -3.56 17.53 -19.86
C ARG A 113 -4.88 17.53 -19.09
N GLY A 114 -4.82 17.13 -17.82
CA GLY A 114 -5.99 17.04 -16.96
C GLY A 114 -6.77 15.73 -17.08
N ALA A 115 -6.23 14.73 -17.78
CA ALA A 115 -6.63 13.35 -17.56
C ALA A 115 -6.41 12.98 -16.08
N ARG A 116 -7.29 12.12 -15.58
CA ARG A 116 -7.41 11.84 -14.15
C ARG A 116 -7.90 10.43 -13.94
N SER A 117 -7.57 9.88 -12.78
CA SER A 117 -8.17 8.66 -12.26
C SER A 117 -9.68 8.82 -12.10
N ALA A 118 -10.41 7.71 -12.07
CA ALA A 118 -11.87 7.71 -11.95
C ALA A 118 -12.32 6.75 -10.84
N LEU A 119 -13.08 7.26 -9.87
CA LEU A 119 -13.81 6.43 -8.90
C LEU A 119 -15.24 6.22 -9.40
N LEU A 120 -15.58 4.98 -9.66
CA LEU A 120 -16.88 4.55 -10.15
C LEU A 120 -17.62 3.77 -9.06
N ARG A 121 -18.67 4.37 -8.51
CA ARG A 121 -19.54 3.75 -7.52
C ARG A 121 -20.42 2.69 -8.16
N ASN A 122 -20.46 1.50 -7.58
CA ASN A 122 -21.37 0.41 -7.93
C ASN A 122 -22.80 0.72 -7.45
N LEU A 123 -23.78 0.59 -8.35
CA LEU A 123 -25.18 0.86 -8.03
C LEU A 123 -25.98 -0.40 -7.62
N GLY A 124 -25.31 -1.56 -7.54
CA GLY A 124 -25.89 -2.84 -7.14
C GLY A 124 -26.73 -3.54 -8.22
N ASP A 125 -26.89 -2.91 -9.39
CA ASP A 125 -27.64 -3.43 -10.54
C ASP A 125 -26.75 -3.79 -11.75
N GLY A 126 -25.43 -3.84 -11.53
CA GLY A 126 -24.43 -4.08 -12.57
C GLY A 126 -24.02 -2.83 -13.33
N THR A 127 -24.50 -1.64 -12.92
CA THR A 127 -24.07 -0.34 -13.47
C THR A 127 -23.25 0.46 -12.47
N TYR A 128 -22.48 1.41 -12.99
CA TYR A 128 -21.60 2.27 -12.21
C TYR A 128 -21.85 3.76 -12.46
N ARG A 129 -21.55 4.59 -11.46
CA ARG A 129 -21.62 6.07 -11.53
C ARG A 129 -20.28 6.68 -11.15
N ASP A 130 -19.74 7.56 -12.01
CA ASP A 130 -18.57 8.36 -11.66
C ASP A 130 -18.88 9.31 -10.49
N VAL A 131 -18.15 9.14 -9.39
CA VAL A 131 -18.23 9.96 -8.17
C VAL A 131 -16.90 10.64 -7.84
N THR A 132 -15.92 10.61 -8.74
CA THR A 132 -14.54 11.05 -8.53
C THR A 132 -14.43 12.43 -7.88
N ARG A 133 -15.19 13.41 -8.38
CA ARG A 133 -15.20 14.77 -7.84
C ARG A 133 -15.92 14.87 -6.49
N GLU A 134 -17.04 14.14 -6.35
CA GLU A 134 -17.83 14.12 -5.12
C GLU A 134 -17.00 13.54 -3.96
N ALA A 135 -16.24 12.49 -4.26
CA ALA A 135 -15.33 11.80 -3.34
C ALA A 135 -14.01 12.54 -3.09
N GLY A 136 -13.70 13.63 -3.81
CA GLY A 136 -12.47 14.41 -3.58
C GLY A 136 -11.21 13.95 -4.33
N LEU A 137 -11.35 13.02 -5.28
CA LEU A 137 -10.25 12.40 -6.04
C LEU A 137 -10.01 13.04 -7.43
N ASP A 138 -10.68 14.14 -7.77
CA ASP A 138 -10.53 14.86 -9.06
C ASP A 138 -9.19 15.63 -9.13
N ARG A 139 -8.08 14.89 -9.16
CA ARG A 139 -6.69 15.40 -9.17
C ARG A 139 -5.87 14.66 -10.24
N PRO A 140 -5.13 15.37 -11.11
CA PRO A 140 -4.25 14.73 -12.07
C PRO A 140 -3.00 14.18 -11.37
N ILE A 141 -2.58 12.99 -11.79
CA ILE A 141 -1.37 12.28 -11.39
C ILE A 141 -0.87 11.48 -12.59
N TYR A 142 0.44 11.26 -12.71
CA TYR A 142 0.95 10.25 -13.65
C TYR A 142 0.93 8.88 -12.94
N GLY A 143 -0.27 8.36 -12.67
CA GLY A 143 -0.49 7.20 -11.83
C GLY A 143 -0.16 5.88 -12.53
N MET A 144 0.29 4.89 -11.75
CA MET A 144 0.69 3.57 -12.24
C MET A 144 -0.20 2.46 -11.67
N GLY A 145 -0.43 2.48 -10.36
CA GLY A 145 -1.22 1.48 -9.65
C GLY A 145 -1.70 2.03 -8.31
N GLY A 146 -2.12 1.14 -7.44
CA GLY A 146 -2.57 1.52 -6.12
C GLY A 146 -3.05 0.32 -5.31
N ALA A 147 -3.31 0.57 -4.04
CA ALA A 147 -3.88 -0.39 -3.11
C ALA A 147 -4.80 0.32 -2.12
N ALA A 148 -5.80 -0.39 -1.63
CA ALA A 148 -6.77 0.13 -0.68
C ALA A 148 -6.80 -0.72 0.59
N ALA A 149 -6.81 -0.07 1.74
CA ALA A 149 -6.93 -0.68 3.06
C ALA A 149 -7.28 0.39 4.10
N ASP A 150 -7.81 -0.01 5.24
CA ASP A 150 -8.02 0.85 6.41
C ASP A 150 -6.71 0.91 7.22
N TYR A 151 -5.83 1.86 6.90
CA TYR A 151 -4.48 1.91 7.48
C TYR A 151 -4.45 2.53 8.89
N ASP A 152 -5.47 3.31 9.23
CA ASP A 152 -5.64 3.95 10.53
C ASP A 152 -6.77 3.31 11.36
N ALA A 153 -7.29 2.16 10.95
CA ALA A 153 -8.25 1.35 11.69
C ALA A 153 -9.50 2.15 12.14
N ASP A 154 -9.94 3.12 11.34
CA ASP A 154 -11.11 3.94 11.62
C ASP A 154 -12.42 3.35 11.06
N GLY A 155 -12.29 2.30 10.25
CA GLY A 155 -13.37 1.54 9.63
C GLY A 155 -13.70 1.97 8.21
N ASP A 156 -13.05 3.01 7.68
CA ASP A 156 -13.19 3.47 6.30
C ASP A 156 -12.00 2.97 5.45
N THR A 157 -12.26 2.56 4.20
CA THR A 157 -11.19 2.05 3.33
C THR A 157 -10.44 3.21 2.68
N ASP A 158 -9.15 3.35 2.97
CA ASP A 158 -8.25 4.36 2.41
C ASP A 158 -7.63 3.92 1.09
N LEU A 159 -6.94 4.85 0.41
CA LEU A 159 -6.40 4.63 -0.93
C LEU A 159 -4.97 5.16 -1.05
N TYR A 160 -4.04 4.29 -1.45
CA TYR A 160 -2.70 4.65 -1.91
C TYR A 160 -2.59 4.52 -3.42
N VAL A 161 -1.99 5.50 -4.08
CA VAL A 161 -1.79 5.55 -5.53
C VAL A 161 -0.30 5.74 -5.83
N THR A 162 0.26 4.81 -6.59
CA THR A 162 1.65 4.86 -7.06
C THR A 162 1.76 5.69 -8.33
N ALA A 163 2.91 6.31 -8.57
CA ALA A 163 3.10 7.21 -9.70
C ALA A 163 4.54 7.25 -10.23
N VAL A 164 4.66 7.85 -11.42
CA VAL A 164 5.92 8.48 -11.84
C VAL A 164 6.00 9.84 -11.15
N GLY A 165 6.97 9.98 -10.24
CA GLY A 165 7.02 11.09 -9.30
C GLY A 165 6.16 10.79 -8.06
N ASP A 166 5.63 11.84 -7.42
CA ASP A 166 4.94 11.73 -6.14
C ASP A 166 3.76 10.74 -6.13
N ASN A 167 3.88 9.73 -5.26
CA ASN A 167 2.76 8.88 -4.87
C ASN A 167 1.74 9.70 -4.08
N ARG A 168 0.53 9.17 -3.91
CA ARG A 168 -0.51 9.81 -3.09
C ARG A 168 -1.15 8.85 -2.11
N MET A 169 -1.26 9.30 -0.87
CA MET A 169 -2.05 8.65 0.18
C MET A 169 -3.29 9.48 0.46
N TYR A 170 -4.45 8.83 0.38
CA TYR A 170 -5.74 9.43 0.63
C TYR A 170 -6.42 8.74 1.80
N ARG A 171 -6.67 9.48 2.88
CA ARG A 171 -7.54 9.01 3.96
C ARG A 171 -9.00 9.18 3.55
N ASN A 172 -9.82 8.16 3.76
CA ASN A 172 -11.25 8.19 3.53
C ASN A 172 -11.98 8.53 4.83
N ASP A 173 -12.82 9.56 4.81
CA ASP A 173 -13.66 9.94 5.95
C ASP A 173 -15.14 9.77 5.55
N GLY A 174 -15.65 8.53 5.58
CA GLY A 174 -17.04 8.18 5.25
C GLY A 174 -17.43 8.39 3.78
N GLY A 175 -16.56 8.00 2.85
CA GLY A 175 -16.74 8.13 1.40
C GLY A 175 -16.17 9.41 0.79
N ARG A 176 -15.40 10.18 1.57
CA ARG A 176 -14.74 11.41 1.11
C ARG A 176 -13.25 11.35 1.41
N PHE A 177 -12.46 11.42 0.36
CA PHE A 177 -11.01 11.31 0.42
C PHE A 177 -10.32 12.66 0.69
N THR A 178 -9.31 12.64 1.54
CA THR A 178 -8.40 13.74 1.84
C THR A 178 -6.96 13.30 1.56
N ASP A 179 -6.21 14.08 0.78
CA ASP A 179 -4.80 13.82 0.53
C ASP A 179 -3.99 14.07 1.81
N VAL A 180 -3.44 13.00 2.39
CA VAL A 180 -2.64 13.00 3.62
C VAL A 180 -1.17 12.64 3.36
N THR A 181 -0.74 12.61 2.09
CA THR A 181 0.60 12.16 1.66
C THR A 181 1.75 12.79 2.45
N ALA A 182 1.70 14.12 2.64
CA ALA A 182 2.72 14.85 3.39
C ALA A 182 2.63 14.61 4.91
N GLU A 183 1.41 14.39 5.42
CA GLU A 183 1.17 14.10 6.82
C GLU A 183 1.71 12.72 7.20
N THR A 184 1.49 11.72 6.35
CA THR A 184 1.90 10.33 6.58
C THR A 184 3.35 10.08 6.19
N GLY A 185 3.94 10.92 5.33
CA GLY A 185 5.33 10.75 4.85
C GLY A 185 5.47 9.77 3.69
N THR A 186 4.40 9.48 2.97
CA THR A 186 4.34 8.39 1.97
C THR A 186 4.52 8.85 0.52
N ALA A 187 4.92 10.11 0.32
CA ALA A 187 5.19 10.65 -1.02
C ALA A 187 6.24 9.82 -1.77
N GLY A 188 7.30 9.42 -1.06
CA GLY A 188 8.42 8.60 -1.53
C GLY A 188 9.31 9.24 -2.61
N ASN A 189 8.74 10.04 -3.51
CA ASN A 189 9.25 10.27 -4.86
C ASN A 189 9.13 11.75 -5.32
N ALA A 190 9.07 12.68 -4.36
CA ALA A 190 8.93 14.10 -4.66
C ALA A 190 10.15 14.66 -5.40
N PRO A 191 9.99 15.66 -6.28
CA PRO A 191 11.13 16.43 -6.79
C PRO A 191 11.98 16.97 -5.63
N GLY A 192 13.24 16.52 -5.54
CA GLY A 192 14.15 16.85 -4.43
C GLY A 192 14.09 15.91 -3.22
N ALA A 193 13.34 14.81 -3.30
CA ALA A 193 13.53 13.66 -2.42
C ALA A 193 14.97 13.17 -2.50
N ALA A 194 15.48 12.61 -1.40
CA ALA A 194 16.85 12.08 -1.35
C ALA A 194 17.02 10.97 -2.40
N ASP A 195 16.00 10.12 -2.55
CA ASP A 195 15.99 8.96 -3.44
C ASP A 195 14.64 8.93 -4.19
N PRO A 196 14.46 9.62 -5.32
CA PRO A 196 13.23 9.53 -6.10
C PRO A 196 13.13 8.18 -6.81
N ALA A 197 11.96 7.55 -6.82
CA ALA A 197 11.72 6.32 -7.56
C ALA A 197 10.44 6.42 -8.42
N TRP A 198 10.36 5.56 -9.44
CA TRP A 198 9.13 5.34 -10.19
C TRP A 198 8.40 4.14 -9.58
N SER A 199 7.32 4.42 -8.84
CA SER A 199 6.51 3.39 -8.18
C SER A 199 5.43 2.81 -9.09
N THR A 200 5.20 1.51 -8.97
CA THR A 200 4.31 0.72 -9.84
C THR A 200 3.24 -0.03 -9.06
N ALA A 201 3.64 -1.04 -8.28
CA ALA A 201 2.75 -1.86 -7.46
C ALA A 201 2.85 -1.47 -5.98
N SER A 202 1.78 -1.69 -5.23
CA SER A 202 1.76 -1.50 -3.78
C SER A 202 0.81 -2.47 -3.10
N GLY A 203 1.04 -2.77 -1.82
CA GLY A 203 0.20 -3.68 -1.05
C GLY A 203 0.30 -3.45 0.44
N TRP A 204 -0.77 -3.82 1.15
CA TRP A 204 -0.93 -3.64 2.58
C TRP A 204 -0.84 -4.97 3.31
N PHE A 205 -0.06 -5.03 4.38
CA PHE A 205 0.07 -6.21 5.22
C PHE A 205 0.74 -5.85 6.55
N ASP A 206 0.49 -6.64 7.59
CA ASP A 206 1.16 -6.50 8.89
C ASP A 206 2.52 -7.22 8.81
N ALA A 207 3.59 -6.46 8.56
CA ALA A 207 4.89 -7.06 8.24
C ALA A 207 5.63 -7.55 9.48
N ASP A 208 5.47 -6.86 10.62
CA ASP A 208 6.13 -7.17 11.88
C ASP A 208 5.24 -7.81 12.96
N GLY A 209 3.95 -7.96 12.68
CA GLY A 209 2.99 -8.62 13.56
C GLY A 209 2.50 -7.72 14.70
N ASP A 210 2.67 -6.40 14.58
CA ASP A 210 2.24 -5.43 15.60
C ASP A 210 0.74 -5.09 15.53
N GLY A 211 0.04 -5.63 14.52
CA GLY A 211 -1.35 -5.32 14.26
C GLY A 211 -1.55 -3.90 13.73
N TRP A 212 -0.64 -3.41 12.90
CA TRP A 212 -0.84 -2.25 12.03
C TRP A 212 -0.45 -2.61 10.61
N LEU A 213 -1.27 -2.20 9.64
CA LEU A 213 -0.94 -2.46 8.24
C LEU A 213 0.22 -1.56 7.81
N ASP A 214 1.29 -2.22 7.37
CA ASP A 214 2.43 -1.63 6.69
C ASP A 214 2.21 -1.57 5.19
N LEU A 215 2.98 -0.73 4.51
CA LEU A 215 2.86 -0.49 3.09
C LEU A 215 4.11 -0.93 2.35
N LEU A 216 3.99 -1.93 1.49
CA LEU A 216 5.00 -2.22 0.47
C LEU A 216 4.73 -1.39 -0.78
N VAL A 217 5.75 -0.71 -1.29
CA VAL A 217 5.71 0.08 -2.54
C VAL A 217 6.82 -0.39 -3.46
N CYS A 218 6.48 -1.05 -4.55
CA CYS A 218 7.45 -1.50 -5.53
C CYS A 218 7.77 -0.43 -6.55
N ASN A 219 9.04 -0.42 -6.96
CA ASN A 219 9.60 0.52 -7.92
C ASN A 219 10.15 -0.23 -9.13
N TYR A 220 10.23 0.46 -10.26
CA TYR A 220 10.56 -0.17 -11.54
C TYR A 220 11.99 0.09 -12.00
N VAL A 221 12.27 1.27 -12.55
CA VAL A 221 13.58 1.60 -13.09
C VAL A 221 13.97 3.02 -12.71
N ASP A 222 15.27 3.26 -12.57
CA ASP A 222 15.83 4.60 -12.40
C ASP A 222 15.58 5.41 -13.68
N TRP A 223 14.57 6.27 -13.61
CA TRP A 223 14.15 7.11 -14.72
C TRP A 223 13.65 8.47 -14.24
N THR A 224 14.14 9.53 -14.88
CA THR A 224 13.57 10.87 -14.80
C THR A 224 13.51 11.48 -16.21
N PRO A 225 12.73 12.57 -16.41
CA PRO A 225 12.77 13.32 -17.66
C PRO A 225 14.19 13.78 -18.08
N GLU A 226 15.07 14.02 -17.11
CA GLU A 226 16.45 14.45 -17.33
C GLU A 226 17.41 13.29 -17.64
N THR A 227 17.11 12.08 -17.16
CA THR A 227 17.94 10.88 -17.34
C THR A 227 17.42 9.92 -18.41
N ASP A 228 16.28 10.23 -19.04
CA ASP A 228 15.71 9.45 -20.14
C ASP A 228 16.73 9.17 -21.26
N LEU A 229 16.71 7.93 -21.74
CA LEU A 229 17.70 7.44 -22.70
C LEU A 229 17.32 7.76 -24.15
N PHE A 230 18.29 8.23 -24.93
CA PHE A 230 18.17 8.19 -26.38
C PHE A 230 18.46 6.77 -26.88
N PHE A 231 17.40 5.99 -27.09
CA PHE A 231 17.50 4.66 -27.71
C PHE A 231 17.04 4.69 -29.17
N THR A 232 17.67 3.91 -30.05
CA THR A 232 17.29 3.83 -31.46
C THR A 232 17.47 2.42 -32.02
N ARG A 233 16.46 1.91 -32.73
CA ARG A 233 16.53 0.62 -33.43
C ARG A 233 17.11 0.71 -34.84
N ASP A 234 16.99 1.88 -35.49
CA ASP A 234 17.40 2.11 -36.88
C ASP A 234 18.64 3.03 -37.00
N GLY A 235 19.16 3.52 -35.87
CA GLY A 235 20.30 4.43 -35.82
C GLY A 235 19.95 5.90 -36.10
N VAL A 236 18.67 6.23 -36.32
CA VAL A 236 18.24 7.57 -36.75
C VAL A 236 17.10 8.09 -35.90
N ASN A 237 16.04 7.30 -35.73
CA ASN A 237 14.83 7.70 -35.03
C ASN A 237 14.85 7.17 -33.60
N LYS A 238 14.51 8.04 -32.64
CA LYS A 238 14.31 7.62 -31.26
C LYS A 238 13.25 6.52 -31.21
N SER A 239 13.48 5.52 -30.38
CA SER A 239 12.56 4.44 -30.04
C SER A 239 12.46 4.37 -28.52
N TYR A 240 11.39 3.77 -27.99
CA TYR A 240 11.35 3.44 -26.56
C TYR A 240 12.52 2.52 -26.23
N ALA A 241 13.30 2.89 -25.22
CA ALA A 241 14.33 2.03 -24.66
C ALA A 241 13.66 0.80 -24.04
N THR A 242 14.37 -0.33 -24.02
CA THR A 242 13.88 -1.52 -23.33
C THR A 242 14.29 -1.46 -21.85
N PRO A 243 13.58 -2.17 -20.96
CA PRO A 243 13.85 -2.12 -19.53
C PRO A 243 15.28 -2.50 -19.18
N GLU A 244 15.93 -3.38 -19.95
CA GLU A 244 17.33 -3.81 -19.77
C GLU A 244 18.35 -2.66 -19.85
N GLU A 245 18.00 -1.56 -20.50
CA GLU A 245 18.88 -0.39 -20.64
C GLU A 245 18.90 0.50 -19.38
N TYR A 246 17.95 0.31 -18.47
CA TYR A 246 17.87 1.05 -17.21
C TYR A 246 18.34 0.21 -16.02
N ASN A 247 18.85 0.89 -15.00
CA ASN A 247 19.05 0.29 -13.69
C ASN A 247 17.68 0.04 -13.02
N GLY A 248 17.61 -1.00 -12.19
CA GLY A 248 16.44 -1.26 -11.37
C GLY A 248 16.33 -0.30 -10.18
N GLU A 249 15.29 -0.49 -9.39
CA GLU A 249 15.04 0.21 -8.13
C GLU A 249 14.43 -0.76 -7.11
N SER A 250 14.88 -0.68 -5.86
CA SER A 250 14.31 -1.48 -4.77
C SER A 250 12.84 -1.16 -4.55
N CYS A 251 12.02 -2.17 -4.26
CA CYS A 251 10.77 -1.94 -3.55
C CYS A 251 11.08 -1.36 -2.15
N ARG A 252 10.13 -0.60 -1.58
CA ARG A 252 10.23 0.02 -0.26
C ARG A 252 9.20 -0.57 0.68
N LEU A 253 9.64 -1.05 1.84
CA LEU A 253 8.74 -1.38 2.93
C LEU A 253 8.64 -0.18 3.88
N LEU A 254 7.43 0.34 4.02
CA LEU A 254 7.13 1.47 4.86
C LEU A 254 6.35 0.97 6.08
N ARG A 255 6.98 0.99 7.26
CA ARG A 255 6.34 0.60 8.51
C ARG A 255 5.41 1.68 9.01
N ASN A 256 4.19 1.30 9.37
CA ASN A 256 3.17 2.17 9.94
C ASN A 256 3.44 2.40 11.43
N ASP A 257 4.09 3.50 11.77
CA ASP A 257 4.38 3.89 13.15
C ASP A 257 3.30 4.85 13.71
N PRO A 258 3.01 4.83 15.02
CA PRO A 258 2.25 5.91 15.64
C PRO A 258 3.04 7.23 15.47
N ALA A 259 2.38 8.27 14.97
CA ALA A 259 2.98 9.59 14.93
C ALA A 259 3.27 10.02 16.39
N SER A 260 4.54 10.25 16.72
CA SER A 260 4.93 10.61 18.08
C SER A 260 4.03 11.73 18.62
N ALA A 261 3.50 11.56 19.84
CA ALA A 261 2.63 12.54 20.47
C ALA A 261 3.33 13.90 20.58
N GLY A 262 3.10 14.78 19.62
CA GLY A 262 3.37 16.20 19.78
C GLY A 262 2.54 16.70 20.96
N THR A 263 3.18 17.31 21.95
CA THR A 263 2.51 17.90 23.11
C THR A 263 1.41 18.86 22.66
N GLY A 264 0.14 18.47 22.81
CA GLY A 264 -0.99 19.41 22.74
C GLY A 264 -2.11 19.03 21.78
N GLY A 265 -2.73 17.87 21.99
CA GLY A 265 -4.04 17.56 21.43
C GLY A 265 -4.89 16.84 22.47
N SER A 266 -5.36 17.58 23.49
CA SER A 266 -6.43 17.06 24.34
C SER A 266 -7.78 17.42 23.72
N SER A 267 -8.74 16.53 23.95
CA SER A 267 -10.17 16.77 24.20
C SER A 267 -11.17 16.70 23.05
N ALA A 268 -12.08 15.71 23.12
CA ALA A 268 -13.43 15.87 23.70
C ALA A 268 -14.15 14.49 23.83
N PRO A 269 -15.03 14.28 24.82
CA PRO A 269 -15.80 13.04 24.90
C PRO A 269 -16.91 13.03 23.83
N GLY A 270 -16.73 12.23 22.78
CA GLY A 270 -17.81 11.91 21.82
C GLY A 270 -17.43 11.66 20.36
N ALA A 271 -16.17 11.81 19.95
CA ALA A 271 -15.75 11.49 18.59
C ALA A 271 -15.43 9.98 18.45
N ARG A 272 -15.76 9.39 17.28
CA ARG A 272 -15.25 8.08 16.82
C ARG A 272 -13.74 8.11 16.52
N ASP A 273 -13.13 9.27 16.71
CA ASP A 273 -11.73 9.64 16.55
C ASP A 273 -10.91 9.14 17.75
N ARG A 274 -10.42 7.90 17.65
CA ARG A 274 -9.52 7.29 18.66
C ARG A 274 -8.22 6.77 18.07
N THR A 275 -8.04 6.78 16.75
CA THR A 275 -6.77 6.34 16.19
C THR A 275 -5.74 7.46 16.32
N PRO A 276 -4.61 7.23 17.01
CA PRO A 276 -3.50 8.18 16.95
C PRO A 276 -3.07 8.36 15.50
N ALA A 277 -2.80 9.62 15.10
CA ALA A 277 -2.24 9.92 13.79
C ALA A 277 -1.08 8.97 13.47
N ARG A 278 -1.03 8.49 12.24
CA ARG A 278 -0.02 7.50 11.80
C ARG A 278 1.01 8.15 10.87
N ARG A 279 2.22 7.61 10.89
CA ARG A 279 3.31 7.99 9.97
C ARG A 279 4.02 6.75 9.49
N PHE A 280 4.52 6.83 8.27
CA PHE A 280 5.24 5.74 7.65
C PHE A 280 6.73 6.01 7.67
N ARG A 281 7.50 5.01 8.08
CA ARG A 281 8.97 5.04 8.10
C ARG A 281 9.51 3.96 7.17
N ASP A 282 10.47 4.33 6.33
CA ASP A 282 11.14 3.35 5.48
C ASP A 282 12.01 2.41 6.33
N VAL A 283 11.75 1.11 6.20
CA VAL A 283 12.44 0.01 6.89
C VAL A 283 13.09 -0.98 5.92
N THR A 284 13.19 -0.63 4.64
CA THR A 284 13.56 -1.56 3.55
C THR A 284 14.89 -2.28 3.77
N THR A 285 15.95 -1.53 4.13
CA THR A 285 17.27 -2.12 4.38
C THR A 285 17.30 -2.94 5.67
N GLU A 286 16.64 -2.47 6.74
CA GLU A 286 16.62 -3.19 8.02
C GLU A 286 15.76 -4.45 7.97
N SER A 287 14.73 -4.48 7.12
CA SER A 287 13.86 -5.64 6.91
C SER A 287 14.46 -6.70 6.00
N GLY A 288 15.55 -6.41 5.28
CA GLY A 288 16.15 -7.34 4.31
C GLY A 288 15.44 -7.40 2.95
N LEU A 289 14.53 -6.46 2.66
CA LEU A 289 13.81 -6.37 1.37
C LEU A 289 14.58 -5.59 0.29
N GLU A 290 15.68 -4.93 0.64
CA GLU A 290 16.46 -4.12 -0.30
C GLU A 290 17.00 -4.95 -1.47
N ASN A 291 16.66 -4.52 -2.70
CA ASN A 291 17.16 -5.11 -3.93
C ASN A 291 17.25 -4.05 -5.04
N PRO A 292 18.40 -3.36 -5.17
CA PRO A 292 18.53 -2.19 -6.05
C PRO A 292 18.48 -2.54 -7.54
N ASP A 293 18.52 -3.82 -7.91
CA ASP A 293 18.42 -4.26 -9.30
C ASP A 293 16.99 -4.70 -9.68
N GLY A 294 16.05 -4.64 -8.73
CA GLY A 294 14.64 -5.00 -8.94
C GLY A 294 13.98 -4.15 -10.04
N LYS A 295 13.16 -4.79 -10.87
CA LYS A 295 12.37 -4.13 -11.93
C LYS A 295 10.91 -4.45 -11.75
N SER A 296 10.38 -4.07 -10.60
CA SER A 296 9.17 -4.66 -10.05
C SER A 296 7.91 -4.05 -10.66
N LEU A 297 6.98 -4.91 -11.09
CA LEU A 297 5.71 -4.52 -11.70
C LEU A 297 4.47 -5.14 -11.03
N GLY A 298 4.64 -6.20 -10.25
CA GLY A 298 3.52 -6.89 -9.60
C GLY A 298 3.94 -7.50 -8.27
N ILE A 299 2.98 -7.60 -7.36
CA ILE A 299 3.18 -8.20 -6.04
C ILE A 299 2.04 -9.17 -5.72
N VAL A 300 2.33 -10.18 -4.92
CA VAL A 300 1.35 -11.01 -4.22
C VAL A 300 1.82 -11.17 -2.78
N ILE A 301 0.90 -10.99 -1.84
CA ILE A 301 1.14 -11.16 -0.41
C ILE A 301 0.23 -12.29 0.07
N ASP A 302 0.81 -13.35 0.64
CA ASP A 302 0.10 -14.48 1.25
C ASP A 302 1.06 -15.19 2.22
N ASP A 303 0.52 -16.04 3.07
CA ASP A 303 1.29 -16.96 3.92
C ASP A 303 1.62 -18.21 3.10
N PHE A 304 2.75 -18.19 2.38
CA PHE A 304 3.18 -19.27 1.48
C PHE A 304 3.81 -20.43 2.23
N THR A 305 4.39 -20.18 3.41
CA THR A 305 4.98 -21.22 4.27
C THR A 305 3.94 -21.90 5.17
N GLY A 306 2.80 -21.25 5.44
CA GLY A 306 1.76 -21.74 6.33
C GLY A 306 2.06 -21.52 7.82
N ASP A 307 3.00 -20.63 8.15
CA ASP A 307 3.40 -20.33 9.53
C ASP A 307 2.61 -19.16 10.16
N GLY A 308 1.78 -18.49 9.35
CA GLY A 308 0.94 -17.38 9.76
C GLY A 308 1.62 -16.02 9.64
N LEU A 309 2.83 -15.94 9.10
CA LEU A 309 3.50 -14.71 8.73
C LEU A 309 3.28 -14.43 7.23
N PRO A 310 2.85 -13.22 6.84
CA PRO A 310 2.66 -12.89 5.44
C PRO A 310 4.01 -12.76 4.72
N ASP A 311 4.19 -13.55 3.66
CA ASP A 311 5.32 -13.52 2.73
C ASP A 311 5.00 -12.63 1.51
N VAL A 312 6.02 -12.26 0.74
CA VAL A 312 5.88 -11.37 -0.42
C VAL A 312 6.52 -11.96 -1.67
N ALA A 313 5.72 -12.23 -2.70
CA ALA A 313 6.22 -12.54 -4.05
C ALA A 313 6.21 -11.27 -4.91
N ILE A 314 7.30 -11.01 -5.63
CA ILE A 314 7.47 -9.83 -6.49
C ILE A 314 7.82 -10.28 -7.90
N ALA A 315 7.01 -9.86 -8.86
CA ALA A 315 7.24 -10.09 -10.27
C ALA A 315 8.07 -8.94 -10.86
N ASN A 316 9.20 -9.29 -11.48
CA ASN A 316 10.10 -8.33 -12.12
C ASN A 316 10.08 -8.48 -13.64
N ASP A 317 10.30 -7.38 -14.33
CA ASP A 317 10.38 -7.33 -15.78
C ASP A 317 11.85 -7.35 -16.23
N THR A 318 12.21 -8.35 -17.03
CA THR A 318 13.59 -8.60 -17.52
C THR A 318 14.64 -8.82 -16.41
N TYR A 319 14.20 -9.07 -15.19
CA TYR A 319 15.02 -9.41 -14.03
C TYR A 319 14.37 -10.54 -13.24
N GLN A 320 15.12 -11.28 -12.43
CA GLN A 320 14.59 -12.43 -11.70
C GLN A 320 13.44 -12.00 -10.77
N ASN A 321 12.43 -12.85 -10.59
CA ASN A 321 11.39 -12.61 -9.58
C ASN A 321 11.97 -12.81 -8.18
N PHE A 322 11.34 -12.18 -7.19
CA PHE A 322 11.70 -12.35 -5.77
C PHE A 322 10.57 -13.03 -5.00
N LEU A 323 10.93 -13.74 -3.94
CA LEU A 323 10.00 -14.32 -2.98
C LEU A 323 10.64 -14.15 -1.61
N TYR A 324 10.11 -13.21 -0.85
CA TYR A 324 10.57 -12.87 0.46
C TYR A 324 9.76 -13.64 1.50
N GLU A 325 10.42 -14.60 2.14
CA GLU A 325 9.89 -15.32 3.31
C GLU A 325 9.99 -14.42 4.54
N ASN A 326 8.90 -14.25 5.26
CA ASN A 326 8.86 -13.47 6.50
C ASN A 326 9.34 -14.34 7.67
N LEU A 327 10.45 -13.92 8.29
CA LEU A 327 11.08 -14.60 9.42
C LEU A 327 10.55 -14.10 10.78
N GLY A 328 9.62 -13.15 10.77
CA GLY A 328 9.03 -12.50 11.94
C GLY A 328 9.71 -11.17 12.29
N GLU A 329 9.00 -10.36 13.08
CA GLU A 329 9.46 -9.04 13.54
C GLU A 329 9.88 -8.12 12.38
N GLY A 330 9.25 -8.27 11.21
CA GLY A 330 9.52 -7.46 10.03
C GLY A 330 10.80 -7.82 9.28
N ASN A 331 11.39 -9.00 9.52
CA ASN A 331 12.60 -9.46 8.84
C ASN A 331 12.25 -10.44 7.71
N PHE A 332 12.88 -10.26 6.56
CA PHE A 332 12.63 -11.06 5.36
C PHE A 332 13.92 -11.62 4.79
N THR A 333 13.79 -12.74 4.07
CA THR A 333 14.88 -13.30 3.26
C THR A 333 14.35 -13.70 1.89
N ASP A 334 15.10 -13.39 0.83
CA ASP A 334 14.76 -13.85 -0.52
C ASP A 334 15.08 -15.34 -0.68
N VAL A 335 14.05 -16.14 -1.00
CA VAL A 335 14.10 -17.58 -1.23
C VAL A 335 13.64 -17.95 -2.65
N ALA A 336 13.50 -16.99 -3.57
CA ALA A 336 12.92 -17.20 -4.90
C ALA A 336 13.62 -18.28 -5.72
N LEU A 337 14.95 -18.35 -5.64
CA LEU A 337 15.75 -19.33 -6.36
C LEU A 337 15.49 -20.75 -5.84
N ASP A 338 15.51 -20.92 -4.52
CA ASP A 338 15.29 -22.21 -3.86
C ASP A 338 13.83 -22.67 -4.00
N ALA A 339 12.89 -21.72 -4.03
CA ALA A 339 11.48 -21.97 -4.31
C ALA A 339 11.18 -22.23 -5.80
N GLY A 340 12.14 -21.99 -6.70
CA GLY A 340 11.99 -22.24 -8.14
C GLY A 340 11.06 -21.25 -8.86
N VAL A 341 10.91 -20.04 -8.32
CA VAL A 341 10.05 -18.97 -8.89
C VAL A 341 10.84 -17.79 -9.44
N ALA A 342 12.16 -17.74 -9.20
CA ALA A 342 13.04 -16.67 -9.68
C ALA A 342 13.13 -16.58 -11.20
N PHE A 343 13.14 -17.73 -11.90
CA PHE A 343 13.37 -17.83 -13.34
C PHE A 343 12.41 -18.84 -13.99
N ASP A 344 12.27 -18.76 -15.32
CA ASP A 344 11.58 -19.78 -16.11
C ASP A 344 12.37 -21.11 -16.17
N GLU A 345 11.78 -22.13 -16.79
CA GLU A 345 12.37 -23.47 -16.96
C GLU A 345 13.70 -23.50 -17.73
N PHE A 346 14.07 -22.40 -18.39
CA PHE A 346 15.34 -22.22 -19.11
C PHE A 346 16.33 -21.31 -18.37
N GLY A 347 16.00 -20.84 -17.17
CA GLY A 347 16.83 -19.92 -16.39
C GLY A 347 16.80 -18.48 -16.91
N ARG A 348 15.74 -18.09 -17.63
CA ARG A 348 15.54 -16.72 -18.11
C ARG A 348 14.62 -15.97 -17.15
N ALA A 349 14.98 -14.71 -16.93
CA ALA A 349 14.16 -13.72 -16.28
C ALA A 349 13.07 -13.23 -17.24
#